data_AF-A0A7Y4RK17-F1
#
_entry.id   AF-A0A7Y4RK17-F1
#
_cell.length_a   1.000
_cell.length_b   1.000
_cell.length_c   1.000
_cell.angle_alpha   90.00
_cell.angle_beta   90.00
_cell.angle_gamma   90.00
#
_symmetry.space_group_name_H-M   'P 1'
#
loop_
_entity.id
_entity.type
_entity.pdbx_description
1 polymer ?
#
loop_
_entity_poly.entity_id
_entity_poly.type
_entity_poly.pdbx_seq_one_letter_code
_entity_poly.pdbx_strand_id
1 'polypeptide(L)'
;MKTTTPSKDKLHKIIAWALMVGLLFLRLPFLGVIAFFAIPIWLEPVYQIGTYLLTACLIWWERDRLADFNIDKLALIIIILAKPIQSLVSIPLGLTESPLAFPNLPSFAFWIISLGLFLALWLSHAALPKLSRVSFKWFVVGTLVGFIMLLVLAYPMSFEFDKSQLFNRTKILTLFSQAPLSFFYQLGYAAVSEEPLFRAFLWGYLHKAGWKTVWIWLFQAGLFMLSHIYGIIRAPFYFWLLTPVFALIAGGLVWRTKTISSSLAAHATTNALGSVIYFTVASLRM
;
A
#
# COMPACT_ATOMS: atom_id res chain seq x y z
N MET A 1 -25.71 -32.41 8.20
CA MET A 1 -24.29 -31.98 8.33
C MET A 1 -23.58 -32.25 7.02
N LYS A 2 -23.19 -31.21 6.26
CA LYS A 2 -22.31 -31.40 5.08
C LYS A 2 -20.92 -31.71 5.60
N THR A 3 -20.50 -32.96 5.49
CA THR A 3 -19.12 -33.38 5.69
C THR A 3 -18.25 -32.73 4.61
N THR A 4 -17.66 -31.58 4.91
CA THR A 4 -16.59 -31.02 4.08
C THR A 4 -15.42 -32.01 4.13
N THR A 5 -15.03 -32.52 2.98
CA THR A 5 -13.92 -33.45 2.88
C THR A 5 -12.63 -32.75 3.35
N PRO A 6 -11.89 -33.31 4.32
CA PRO A 6 -10.69 -32.69 4.92
C PRO A 6 -9.62 -32.24 3.90
N SER A 7 -9.63 -32.83 2.69
CA SER A 7 -8.70 -32.52 1.60
C SER A 7 -8.92 -31.14 0.97
N LYS A 8 -10.17 -30.66 0.87
CA LYS A 8 -10.48 -29.36 0.24
C LYS A 8 -9.99 -28.20 1.09
N ASP A 9 -10.16 -28.30 2.41
CA ASP A 9 -9.72 -27.26 3.35
C ASP A 9 -8.18 -27.19 3.41
N LYS A 10 -7.50 -28.32 3.28
CA LYS A 10 -6.03 -28.37 3.22
C LYS A 10 -5.51 -27.70 1.94
N LEU A 11 -6.08 -28.04 0.79
CA LEU A 11 -5.70 -27.42 -0.50
C LEU A 11 -5.95 -25.90 -0.48
N HIS A 12 -7.10 -25.48 0.07
CA HIS A 12 -7.43 -24.06 0.24
C HIS A 12 -6.35 -23.29 0.97
N LYS A 13 -5.91 -23.83 2.11
CA LYS A 13 -4.85 -23.24 2.93
C LYS A 13 -3.51 -23.22 2.20
N ILE A 14 -3.15 -24.29 1.48
CA ILE A 14 -1.87 -24.35 0.75
C ILE A 14 -1.79 -23.26 -0.31
N ILE A 15 -2.84 -23.09 -1.12
CA ILE A 15 -2.87 -22.07 -2.19
C ILE A 15 -2.81 -20.66 -1.58
N ALA A 16 -3.61 -20.40 -0.55
CA ALA A 16 -3.60 -19.14 0.18
C ALA A 16 -2.19 -18.77 0.70
N TRP A 17 -1.51 -19.71 1.36
CA TRP A 17 -0.16 -19.50 1.86
C TRP A 17 0.87 -19.36 0.73
N ALA A 18 0.73 -20.10 -0.37
CA ALA A 18 1.61 -19.96 -1.53
C ALA A 18 1.52 -18.55 -2.13
N LEU A 19 0.30 -18.01 -2.31
CA LEU A 19 0.09 -16.63 -2.77
C LEU A 19 0.66 -15.61 -1.77
N MET A 20 0.52 -15.86 -0.46
CA MET A 20 1.08 -15.02 0.59
C MET A 20 2.61 -14.99 0.59
N VAL A 21 3.24 -16.16 0.45
CA VAL A 21 4.69 -16.29 0.32
C VAL A 21 5.16 -15.60 -0.97
N GLY A 22 4.41 -15.72 -2.06
CA GLY A 22 4.69 -14.97 -3.30
C GLY A 22 4.69 -13.46 -3.10
N LEU A 23 3.69 -12.92 -2.40
CA LEU A 23 3.64 -11.49 -2.06
C LEU A 23 4.79 -11.05 -1.16
N LEU A 24 5.12 -11.82 -0.12
CA LEU A 24 6.26 -11.56 0.74
C LEU A 24 7.58 -11.64 -0.02
N PHE A 25 7.73 -12.60 -0.95
CA PHE A 25 8.90 -12.74 -1.80
C PHE A 25 9.08 -11.52 -2.71
N LEU A 26 8.00 -11.09 -3.39
CA LEU A 26 8.02 -9.91 -4.27
C LEU A 26 8.41 -8.64 -3.49
N ARG A 27 7.98 -8.52 -2.24
CA ARG A 27 8.24 -7.34 -1.43
C ARG A 27 9.61 -7.34 -0.75
N LEU A 28 9.97 -8.44 -0.09
CA LEU A 28 11.16 -8.52 0.78
C LEU A 28 12.43 -8.88 -0.04
N PRO A 29 12.66 -10.15 -0.46
CA PRO A 29 13.79 -10.48 -1.33
C PRO A 29 13.82 -9.71 -2.65
N PHE A 30 12.72 -9.67 -3.39
CA PHE A 30 12.76 -9.17 -4.76
C PHE A 30 12.90 -7.64 -4.78
N LEU A 31 11.93 -6.88 -4.26
CA LEU A 31 12.06 -5.43 -4.22
C LEU A 31 13.11 -4.99 -3.20
N GLY A 32 12.98 -5.40 -1.93
CA GLY A 32 13.81 -4.91 -0.84
C GLY A 32 15.31 -5.16 -1.02
N VAL A 33 15.71 -6.41 -1.29
CA VAL A 33 17.14 -6.76 -1.43
C VAL A 33 17.71 -6.31 -2.76
N ILE A 34 17.00 -6.45 -3.90
CA ILE A 34 17.53 -5.94 -5.17
C ILE A 34 17.69 -4.42 -5.07
N ALA A 35 16.68 -3.68 -4.61
CA ALA A 35 16.74 -2.23 -4.46
C ALA A 35 17.86 -1.77 -3.53
N PHE A 36 18.27 -2.59 -2.55
CA PHE A 36 19.42 -2.30 -1.68
C PHE A 36 20.70 -2.16 -2.50
N PHE A 37 20.92 -3.04 -3.49
CA PHE A 37 22.11 -3.01 -4.36
C PHE A 37 21.92 -2.12 -5.60
N ALA A 38 20.80 -2.23 -6.31
CA ALA A 38 20.53 -1.52 -7.56
C ALA A 38 19.02 -1.33 -7.79
N ILE A 39 18.64 -0.27 -8.51
CA ILE A 39 17.25 -0.07 -8.95
C ILE A 39 17.21 -0.18 -10.48
N PRO A 40 17.17 -1.40 -11.05
CA PRO A 40 17.01 -1.54 -12.49
C PRO A 40 15.59 -1.13 -12.90
N ILE A 41 15.44 -0.59 -14.12
CA ILE A 41 14.19 -0.01 -14.63
C ILE A 41 13.00 -0.99 -14.64
N TRP A 42 13.26 -2.30 -14.68
CA TRP A 42 12.23 -3.35 -14.67
C TRP A 42 11.80 -3.77 -13.27
N LEU A 43 12.54 -3.44 -12.21
CA LEU A 43 12.28 -3.92 -10.85
C LEU A 43 10.90 -3.51 -10.35
N GLU A 44 10.63 -2.21 -10.45
CA GLU A 44 9.37 -1.63 -10.00
C GLU A 44 8.18 -2.13 -10.83
N PRO A 45 8.20 -2.13 -12.19
CA PRO A 45 7.13 -2.73 -12.98
C PRO A 45 6.80 -4.17 -12.61
N VAL A 46 7.80 -5.03 -12.47
CA VAL A 46 7.59 -6.45 -12.11
C VAL A 46 7.01 -6.56 -10.70
N TYR A 47 7.55 -5.82 -9.73
CA TYR A 47 7.03 -5.79 -8.37
C TYR A 47 5.56 -5.34 -8.33
N GLN A 48 5.24 -4.22 -8.98
CA GLN A 48 3.92 -3.60 -8.95
C GLN A 48 2.86 -4.47 -9.63
N ILE A 49 3.17 -5.02 -10.81
CA ILE A 49 2.27 -5.90 -11.56
C ILE A 49 2.08 -7.23 -10.83
N GLY A 50 3.18 -7.87 -10.41
CA GLY A 50 3.14 -9.15 -9.70
C GLY A 50 2.38 -9.07 -8.39
N THR A 51 2.62 -8.01 -7.61
CA THR A 51 1.93 -7.79 -6.33
C THR A 51 0.45 -7.54 -6.53
N TYR A 52 0.08 -6.76 -7.55
CA TYR A 52 -1.33 -6.50 -7.84
C TYR A 52 -2.05 -7.76 -8.34
N LEU A 53 -1.41 -8.56 -9.19
CA LEU A 53 -1.94 -9.84 -9.65
C LEU A 53 -2.17 -10.82 -8.49
N LEU A 54 -1.16 -11.04 -7.63
CA LEU A 54 -1.29 -11.95 -6.49
C LEU A 54 -2.34 -11.46 -5.47
N THR A 55 -2.42 -10.14 -5.26
CA THR A 55 -3.48 -9.54 -4.43
C THR A 55 -4.86 -9.80 -5.03
N ALA A 56 -5.04 -9.61 -6.34
CA ALA A 56 -6.29 -9.92 -7.02
C ALA A 56 -6.66 -11.40 -6.92
N CYS A 57 -5.69 -12.30 -7.10
CA CYS A 57 -5.88 -13.74 -6.90
C CYS A 57 -6.32 -14.07 -5.47
N LEU A 58 -5.71 -13.46 -4.45
CA LEU A 58 -6.12 -13.65 -3.05
C LEU A 58 -7.51 -13.10 -2.77
N ILE A 59 -7.86 -11.93 -3.29
CA ILE A 59 -9.21 -11.37 -3.16
C ILE A 59 -10.23 -12.33 -3.77
N TRP A 60 -9.95 -12.87 -4.94
CA TRP A 60 -10.80 -13.86 -5.59
C TRP A 60 -10.90 -15.17 -4.79
N TRP A 61 -9.77 -15.66 -4.29
CA TRP A 61 -9.67 -16.89 -3.51
C TRP A 61 -10.45 -16.80 -2.20
N GLU A 62 -10.44 -15.62 -1.59
CA GLU A 62 -11.01 -15.31 -0.27
C GLU A 62 -12.33 -14.52 -0.35
N ARG A 63 -12.94 -14.42 -1.54
CA ARG A 63 -14.05 -13.51 -1.87
C ARG A 63 -15.26 -13.61 -0.93
N ASP A 64 -15.54 -14.80 -0.41
CA ASP A 64 -16.70 -15.07 0.45
C ASP A 64 -16.46 -14.68 1.92
N ARG A 65 -15.22 -14.34 2.28
CA ARG A 65 -14.82 -14.00 3.65
C ARG A 65 -13.81 -12.86 3.72
N LEU A 66 -13.89 -11.91 2.79
CA LEU A 66 -13.03 -10.72 2.74
C LEU A 66 -13.08 -9.87 4.03
N ALA A 67 -14.23 -9.87 4.71
CA ALA A 67 -14.39 -9.18 6.00
C ALA A 67 -13.45 -9.72 7.09
N ASP A 68 -13.12 -11.03 7.07
CA ASP A 68 -12.15 -11.63 8.00
C ASP A 68 -10.73 -11.06 7.83
N PHE A 69 -10.46 -10.47 6.66
CA PHE A 69 -9.19 -9.87 6.29
C PHE A 69 -9.26 -8.34 6.32
N ASN A 70 -10.23 -7.75 7.02
CA ASN A 70 -10.42 -6.30 7.09
C ASN A 70 -10.61 -5.61 5.72
N ILE A 71 -11.07 -6.36 4.70
CA ILE A 71 -11.39 -5.80 3.37
C ILE A 71 -12.89 -5.57 3.31
N ASP A 72 -13.30 -4.32 3.41
CA ASP A 72 -14.67 -3.89 3.15
C ASP A 72 -14.88 -3.49 1.68
N LYS A 73 -16.11 -3.09 1.34
CA LYS A 73 -16.44 -2.70 -0.03
C LYS A 73 -15.68 -1.47 -0.51
N LEU A 74 -15.38 -0.52 0.38
CA LEU A 74 -14.63 0.68 0.00
C LEU A 74 -13.18 0.33 -0.32
N ALA A 75 -12.52 -0.47 0.53
CA ALA A 75 -11.19 -0.99 0.29
C ALA A 75 -11.13 -1.78 -1.03
N LEU A 76 -12.13 -2.63 -1.29
CA LEU A 76 -12.21 -3.39 -2.53
C LEU A 76 -12.34 -2.48 -3.78
N ILE A 77 -13.19 -1.46 -3.72
CA ILE A 77 -13.31 -0.46 -4.79
C ILE A 77 -11.98 0.26 -5.02
N ILE A 78 -11.30 0.67 -3.95
CA ILE A 78 -9.99 1.32 -4.03
C ILE A 78 -8.98 0.38 -4.70
N ILE A 79 -8.88 -0.88 -4.27
CA ILE A 79 -7.94 -1.85 -4.84
C ILE A 79 -8.18 -2.03 -6.34
N ILE A 80 -9.43 -2.19 -6.77
CA ILE A 80 -9.78 -2.38 -8.18
C ILE A 80 -9.44 -1.13 -9.00
N LEU A 81 -9.81 0.07 -8.54
CA LEU A 81 -9.73 1.28 -9.36
C LEU A 81 -8.40 2.03 -9.26
N ALA A 82 -7.71 1.98 -8.12
CA ALA A 82 -6.58 2.88 -7.87
C ALA A 82 -5.36 2.61 -8.76
N LYS A 83 -5.12 1.35 -9.18
CA LYS A 83 -4.00 1.00 -10.09
C LYS A 83 -4.20 1.55 -11.52
N PRO A 84 -5.35 1.35 -12.18
CA PRO A 84 -5.68 2.08 -13.41
C PRO A 84 -5.63 3.60 -13.27
N ILE A 85 -6.15 4.15 -12.16
CA ILE A 85 -6.10 5.60 -11.92
C ILE A 85 -4.65 6.08 -11.78
N GLN A 86 -3.79 5.35 -11.08
CA GLN A 86 -2.37 5.67 -10.94
C GLN A 86 -1.68 5.79 -12.31
N SER A 87 -1.93 4.86 -13.24
CA SER A 87 -1.28 4.92 -14.56
C SER A 87 -1.73 6.13 -15.38
N LEU A 88 -2.99 6.58 -15.24
CA LEU A 88 -3.50 7.80 -15.86
C LEU A 88 -2.95 9.07 -15.20
N VAL A 89 -2.93 9.11 -13.86
CA VAL A 89 -2.46 10.27 -13.07
C VAL A 89 -0.96 10.48 -13.22
N SER A 90 -0.21 9.47 -13.64
CA SER A 90 1.22 9.60 -13.95
C SER A 90 1.49 10.66 -15.03
N ILE A 91 0.59 10.85 -16.00
CA ILE A 91 0.74 11.83 -17.08
C ILE A 91 0.75 13.27 -16.57
N PRO A 92 -0.30 13.78 -15.87
CA PRO A 92 -0.30 15.15 -15.36
C PRO A 92 0.75 15.39 -14.26
N LEU A 93 1.32 14.34 -13.67
CA LEU A 93 2.47 14.44 -12.75
C LEU A 93 3.83 14.48 -13.47
N GLY A 94 3.87 14.42 -14.80
CA GLY A 94 5.11 14.43 -15.58
C GLY A 94 5.92 13.13 -15.50
N LEU A 95 5.30 12.02 -15.10
CA LEU A 95 5.92 10.70 -14.95
C LEU A 95 5.76 9.83 -16.22
N THR A 96 5.75 10.45 -17.40
CA THR A 96 5.51 9.77 -18.69
C THR A 96 6.59 8.75 -19.06
N GLU A 97 7.81 8.93 -18.56
CA GLU A 97 8.94 8.00 -18.73
C GLU A 97 8.79 6.71 -17.89
N SER A 98 7.86 6.68 -16.92
CA SER A 98 7.62 5.47 -16.14
C SER A 98 7.04 4.37 -17.03
N PRO A 99 7.59 3.14 -17.03
CA PRO A 99 7.00 2.03 -17.78
C PRO A 99 5.54 1.71 -17.37
N LEU A 100 5.12 2.18 -16.18
CA LEU A 100 3.79 1.98 -15.63
C LEU A 100 2.81 3.14 -15.91
N ALA A 101 3.27 4.24 -16.52
CA ALA A 101 2.41 5.32 -16.97
C ALA A 101 1.62 4.89 -18.22
N PHE A 102 0.36 5.28 -18.32
CA PHE A 102 -0.42 5.08 -19.53
C PHE A 102 0.08 6.04 -20.63
N PRO A 103 0.20 5.62 -21.92
CA PRO A 103 -0.19 4.35 -22.51
C PRO A 103 0.96 3.32 -22.67
N ASN A 104 1.99 3.35 -21.83
CA ASN A 104 3.10 2.41 -21.96
C ASN A 104 2.62 0.96 -21.76
N LEU A 105 3.19 0.02 -22.53
CA LEU A 105 2.71 -1.36 -22.62
C LEU A 105 2.53 -2.05 -21.25
N PRO A 106 3.47 -1.93 -20.27
CA PRO A 106 3.29 -2.57 -18.96
C PRO A 106 2.09 -2.03 -18.16
N SER A 107 1.67 -0.78 -18.38
CA SER A 107 0.52 -0.18 -17.68
C SER A 107 -0.80 -0.88 -17.98
N PHE A 108 -0.94 -1.50 -19.17
CA PHE A 108 -2.14 -2.27 -19.54
C PHE A 108 -2.38 -3.48 -18.63
N ALA A 109 -1.33 -4.01 -17.99
CA ALA A 109 -1.49 -5.10 -17.03
C ALA A 109 -2.38 -4.67 -15.84
N PHE A 110 -2.30 -3.41 -15.38
CA PHE A 110 -3.18 -2.91 -14.32
C PHE A 110 -4.65 -2.89 -14.74
N TRP A 111 -4.92 -2.52 -15.98
CA TRP A 111 -6.27 -2.52 -16.53
C TRP A 111 -6.82 -3.94 -16.66
N ILE A 112 -6.02 -4.87 -17.20
CA ILE A 112 -6.42 -6.27 -17.38
C ILE A 112 -6.69 -6.94 -16.02
N ILE A 113 -5.80 -6.76 -15.04
CA ILE A 113 -5.96 -7.34 -13.70
C ILE A 113 -7.20 -6.74 -13.00
N SER A 114 -7.36 -5.41 -13.07
CA SER A 114 -8.51 -4.69 -12.49
C SER A 114 -9.84 -5.17 -13.08
N LEU A 115 -9.94 -5.18 -14.41
CA LEU A 115 -11.14 -5.61 -15.13
C LEU A 115 -11.41 -7.09 -14.89
N GLY A 116 -10.39 -7.94 -14.94
CA GLY A 116 -10.50 -9.37 -14.66
C GLY A 116 -11.02 -9.65 -13.25
N LEU A 117 -10.49 -8.96 -12.23
CA LEU A 117 -10.97 -9.07 -10.86
C LEU A 117 -12.42 -8.60 -10.73
N PHE A 118 -12.75 -7.44 -11.31
CA PHE A 118 -14.10 -6.90 -11.29
C PHE A 118 -15.11 -7.87 -11.93
N LEU A 119 -14.82 -8.38 -13.12
CA LEU A 119 -15.67 -9.32 -13.84
C LEU A 119 -15.80 -10.65 -13.08
N ALA A 120 -14.71 -11.18 -12.52
CA ALA A 120 -14.76 -12.41 -11.74
C ALA A 120 -15.71 -12.26 -10.53
N LEU A 121 -15.55 -11.19 -9.75
CA LEU A 121 -16.40 -10.91 -8.58
C LEU A 121 -17.86 -10.67 -8.97
N TRP A 122 -18.10 -9.97 -10.08
CA TRP A 122 -19.44 -9.73 -10.62
C TRP A 122 -20.12 -11.03 -11.03
N LEU A 123 -19.47 -11.83 -11.89
CA LEU A 123 -20.02 -13.05 -12.48
C LEU A 123 -20.23 -14.17 -11.47
N SER A 124 -19.45 -14.20 -10.38
CA SER A 124 -19.65 -15.16 -9.29
C SER A 124 -20.76 -14.80 -8.33
N HIS A 125 -21.35 -13.60 -8.44
CA HIS A 125 -22.28 -13.06 -7.46
C HIS A 125 -21.73 -13.16 -6.03
N ALA A 126 -20.43 -12.90 -5.85
CA ALA A 126 -19.77 -12.99 -4.56
C ALA A 126 -20.52 -12.15 -3.52
N ALA A 127 -20.67 -12.68 -2.30
CA ALA A 127 -21.31 -11.98 -1.19
C ALA A 127 -20.40 -10.87 -0.65
N LEU A 128 -20.24 -9.80 -1.42
CA LEU A 128 -19.36 -8.70 -1.08
C LEU A 128 -19.88 -7.96 0.16
N PRO A 129 -18.98 -7.45 1.04
CA PRO A 129 -19.36 -6.60 2.16
C PRO A 129 -20.22 -5.42 1.69
N LYS A 130 -21.10 -4.91 2.55
CA LYS A 130 -21.87 -3.70 2.23
C LYS A 130 -20.98 -2.46 2.34
N LEU A 131 -21.21 -1.47 1.48
CA LEU A 131 -20.59 -0.17 1.59
C LEU A 131 -21.18 0.53 2.83
N SER A 132 -20.33 0.91 3.77
CA SER A 132 -20.77 1.54 5.02
C SER A 132 -20.31 3.00 5.07
N ARG A 133 -21.14 3.88 5.63
CA ARG A 133 -20.72 5.26 5.95
C ARG A 133 -19.55 5.29 6.94
N VAL A 134 -19.45 4.25 7.77
CA VAL A 134 -18.37 4.06 8.73
C VAL A 134 -17.03 3.87 8.02
N SER A 135 -16.99 3.12 6.92
CA SER A 135 -15.81 2.94 6.07
C SER A 135 -15.30 4.28 5.52
N PHE A 136 -16.19 5.11 4.98
CA PHE A 136 -15.83 6.45 4.50
C PHE A 136 -15.34 7.37 5.63
N LYS A 137 -16.00 7.35 6.79
CA LYS A 137 -15.54 8.09 7.97
C LYS A 137 -14.11 7.69 8.34
N TRP A 138 -13.82 6.39 8.36
CA TRP A 138 -12.48 5.89 8.70
C TRP A 138 -11.44 6.13 7.61
N PHE A 139 -11.84 6.18 6.34
CA PHE A 139 -10.99 6.65 5.25
C PHE A 139 -10.55 8.11 5.50
N VAL A 140 -11.50 9.00 5.81
CA VAL A 140 -11.19 10.42 6.13
C VAL A 140 -10.32 10.54 7.38
N VAL A 141 -10.63 9.79 8.44
CA VAL A 141 -9.79 9.75 9.65
C VAL A 141 -8.39 9.23 9.33
N GLY A 142 -8.26 8.22 8.46
CA GLY A 142 -6.98 7.73 7.98
C GLY A 142 -6.15 8.82 7.30
N THR A 143 -6.76 9.58 6.39
CA THR A 143 -6.13 10.76 5.76
C THR A 143 -5.65 11.76 6.80
N LEU A 144 -6.49 12.12 7.78
CA LEU A 144 -6.12 13.07 8.85
C LEU A 144 -4.98 12.55 9.72
N VAL A 145 -5.01 11.26 10.08
CA VAL A 145 -3.95 10.63 10.89
C VAL A 145 -2.62 10.60 10.13
N GLY A 146 -2.64 10.27 8.83
CA GLY A 146 -1.46 10.34 7.98
C GLY A 146 -0.88 11.76 7.92
N PHE A 147 -1.74 12.76 7.74
CA PHE A 147 -1.32 14.17 7.74
C PHE A 147 -0.73 14.63 9.08
N ILE A 148 -1.39 14.32 10.21
CA ILE A 148 -0.89 14.67 11.56
C ILE A 148 0.46 13.99 11.82
N MET A 149 0.60 12.72 11.45
CA MET A 149 1.87 12.00 11.57
C MET A 149 2.99 12.71 10.79
N LEU A 150 2.71 13.13 9.55
CA LEU A 150 3.68 13.90 8.76
C LEU A 150 4.10 15.19 9.47
N LEU A 151 3.15 15.95 10.04
CA LEU A 151 3.47 17.19 10.76
C LEU A 151 4.37 16.93 11.97
N VAL A 152 4.08 15.88 12.75
CA VAL A 152 4.89 15.50 13.93
C VAL A 152 6.30 15.08 13.52
N LEU A 153 6.44 14.35 12.41
CA LEU A 153 7.72 13.86 11.92
C LEU A 153 8.46 14.84 10.99
N ALA A 154 7.86 15.97 10.64
CA ALA A 154 8.40 16.87 9.63
C ALA A 154 9.79 17.42 10.02
N TYR A 155 9.96 17.80 11.29
CA TYR A 155 11.23 18.34 11.77
C TYR A 155 12.38 17.32 11.70
N PRO A 156 12.29 16.11 12.30
CA PRO A 156 13.36 15.12 12.16
C PRO A 156 13.57 14.69 10.71
N MET A 157 12.51 14.54 9.91
CA MET A 157 12.63 14.19 8.49
C MET A 157 13.30 15.30 7.65
N SER A 158 13.27 16.56 8.11
CA SER A 158 13.96 17.66 7.42
C SER A 158 15.48 17.54 7.41
N PHE A 159 16.07 16.72 8.31
CA PHE A 159 17.50 16.44 8.35
C PHE A 159 17.97 15.50 7.23
N GLU A 160 17.05 14.83 6.54
CA GLU A 160 17.35 14.00 5.36
C GLU A 160 17.71 14.85 4.13
N PHE A 161 17.41 16.15 4.14
CA PHE A 161 17.62 17.05 2.99
C PHE A 161 18.84 17.95 3.19
N ASP A 162 19.72 17.95 2.19
CA ASP A 162 20.90 18.82 2.12
C ASP A 162 20.56 20.20 1.54
N LYS A 163 21.38 21.21 1.89
CA LYS A 163 21.28 22.59 1.36
C LYS A 163 21.23 22.64 -0.17
N SER A 164 21.99 21.77 -0.83
CA SER A 164 22.06 21.66 -2.28
C SER A 164 20.79 21.11 -2.94
N GLN A 165 19.87 20.53 -2.15
CA GLN A 165 18.59 20.02 -2.63
C GLN A 165 17.46 21.06 -2.44
N LEU A 166 17.70 22.08 -1.62
CA LEU A 166 16.75 23.15 -1.32
C LEU A 166 16.84 24.25 -2.39
N PHE A 167 16.21 24.04 -3.54
CA PHE A 167 16.18 25.07 -4.58
C PHE A 167 14.77 25.47 -5.00
N ASN A 168 14.47 26.74 -4.69
CA ASN A 168 13.44 27.63 -5.22
C ASN A 168 12.00 27.42 -4.69
N ARG A 169 11.43 28.48 -4.11
CA ARG A 169 10.03 28.54 -3.62
C ARG A 169 9.01 28.11 -4.67
N THR A 170 9.29 28.38 -5.95
CA THR A 170 8.45 27.94 -7.08
C THR A 170 8.27 26.42 -7.09
N LYS A 171 9.29 25.64 -6.72
CA LYS A 171 9.18 24.17 -6.64
C LYS A 171 8.27 23.70 -5.51
N ILE A 172 8.27 24.38 -4.36
CA ILE A 172 7.39 24.05 -3.23
C ILE A 172 5.92 24.26 -3.61
N LEU A 173 5.60 25.38 -4.26
CA LEU A 173 4.25 25.67 -4.73
C LEU A 173 3.78 24.63 -5.77
N THR A 174 4.65 24.22 -6.69
CA THR A 174 4.35 23.14 -7.65
C THR A 174 4.11 21.81 -6.95
N LEU A 175 4.95 21.43 -5.97
CA LEU A 175 4.75 20.20 -5.21
C LEU A 175 3.43 20.22 -4.43
N PHE A 176 3.08 21.37 -3.83
CA PHE A 176 1.82 21.54 -3.12
C PHE A 176 0.61 21.45 -4.06
N SER A 177 0.66 22.08 -5.24
CA SER A 177 -0.44 22.02 -6.21
C SER A 177 -0.62 20.62 -6.83
N GLN A 178 0.46 19.83 -6.89
CA GLN A 178 0.41 18.43 -7.34
C GLN A 178 -0.04 17.46 -6.24
N ALA A 179 -0.04 17.86 -4.97
CA ALA A 179 -0.37 16.96 -3.85
C ALA A 179 -1.73 16.24 -3.98
N PRO A 180 -2.82 16.87 -4.45
CA PRO A 180 -4.09 16.17 -4.65
C PRO A 180 -4.00 15.04 -5.69
N LEU A 181 -3.30 15.27 -6.81
CA LEU A 181 -3.06 14.23 -7.81
C LEU A 181 -2.10 13.16 -7.28
N SER A 182 -1.05 13.58 -6.57
CA SER A 182 -0.10 12.70 -5.90
C SER A 182 -0.80 11.76 -4.92
N PHE A 183 -1.85 12.20 -4.21
CA PHE A 183 -2.64 11.33 -3.35
C PHE A 183 -3.26 10.16 -4.12
N PHE A 184 -3.90 10.41 -5.26
CA PHE A 184 -4.49 9.34 -6.07
C PHE A 184 -3.43 8.43 -6.69
N TYR A 185 -2.30 9.00 -7.12
CA TYR A 185 -1.15 8.23 -7.57
C TYR A 185 -0.64 7.31 -6.45
N GLN A 186 -0.38 7.84 -5.25
CA GLN A 186 0.16 7.09 -4.11
C GLN A 186 -0.82 6.05 -3.56
N LEU A 187 -2.13 6.30 -3.67
CA LEU A 187 -3.17 5.34 -3.32
C LEU A 187 -3.06 4.07 -4.19
N GLY A 188 -2.88 4.22 -5.50
CA GLY A 188 -2.64 3.10 -6.38
C GLY A 188 -1.23 2.52 -6.23
N TYR A 189 -0.21 3.38 -6.17
CA TYR A 189 1.19 2.99 -6.24
C TYR A 189 1.66 2.22 -5.01
N ALA A 190 1.72 2.88 -3.84
CA ALA A 190 2.26 2.30 -2.63
C ALA A 190 1.17 1.62 -1.79
N ALA A 191 0.04 2.31 -1.59
CA ALA A 191 -0.98 1.84 -0.65
C ALA A 191 -1.60 0.51 -1.10
N VAL A 192 -2.08 0.40 -2.34
CA VAL A 192 -2.64 -0.86 -2.88
C VAL A 192 -1.59 -1.97 -3.05
N SER A 193 -0.32 -1.64 -3.21
CA SER A 193 0.74 -2.66 -3.30
C SER A 193 1.13 -3.26 -1.95
N GLU A 194 0.91 -2.53 -0.85
CA GLU A 194 1.48 -2.92 0.44
C GLU A 194 0.40 -3.23 1.48
N GLU A 195 -0.65 -2.43 1.57
CA GLU A 195 -1.67 -2.56 2.61
C GLU A 195 -2.48 -3.87 2.50
N PRO A 196 -2.88 -4.35 1.30
CA PRO A 196 -3.54 -5.65 1.19
C PRO A 196 -2.68 -6.82 1.67
N LEU A 197 -1.37 -6.78 1.41
CA LEU A 197 -0.42 -7.79 1.90
C LEU A 197 -0.36 -7.76 3.42
N PHE A 198 0.05 -6.62 4.00
CA PHE A 198 0.31 -6.55 5.42
C PHE A 198 -0.99 -6.50 6.23
N ARG A 199 -1.85 -5.50 6.01
CA ARG A 199 -2.93 -5.15 6.96
C ARG A 199 -4.20 -5.96 6.71
N ALA A 200 -4.33 -6.57 5.54
CA ALA A 200 -5.42 -7.49 5.25
C ALA A 200 -5.00 -8.96 5.37
N PHE A 201 -4.34 -9.49 4.35
CA PHE A 201 -4.21 -10.94 4.22
C PHE A 201 -3.24 -11.54 5.24
N LEU A 202 -2.02 -11.00 5.39
CA LEU A 202 -1.07 -11.48 6.40
C LEU A 202 -1.66 -11.37 7.80
N TRP A 203 -2.34 -10.26 8.10
CA TRP A 203 -3.01 -10.06 9.39
C TRP A 203 -4.07 -11.13 9.63
N GLY A 204 -4.98 -11.32 8.68
CA GLY A 204 -6.08 -12.28 8.79
C GLY A 204 -5.59 -13.73 8.89
N TYR A 205 -4.54 -14.10 8.15
CA TYR A 205 -3.98 -15.46 8.24
C TYR A 205 -3.26 -15.72 9.56
N LEU A 206 -2.46 -14.78 10.07
CA LEU A 206 -1.83 -14.92 11.38
C LEU A 206 -2.88 -15.00 12.49
N HIS A 207 -3.94 -14.19 12.40
CA HIS A 207 -5.05 -14.23 13.34
C HIS A 207 -5.77 -15.59 13.30
N LYS A 208 -6.05 -16.12 12.10
CA LYS A 208 -6.63 -17.48 11.92
C LYS A 208 -5.70 -18.60 12.39
N ALA A 209 -4.39 -18.36 12.44
CA ALA A 209 -3.40 -19.26 13.03
C ALA A 209 -3.28 -19.12 14.56
N GLY A 210 -4.12 -18.30 15.19
CA GLY A 210 -4.18 -18.14 16.65
C GLY A 210 -3.19 -17.13 17.24
N TRP A 211 -2.55 -16.30 16.40
CA TRP A 211 -1.65 -15.26 16.91
C TRP A 211 -2.44 -14.17 17.65
N LYS A 212 -1.93 -13.72 18.79
CA LYS A 212 -2.53 -12.59 19.52
C LYS A 212 -2.37 -11.31 18.71
N THR A 213 -3.39 -10.46 18.74
CA THR A 213 -3.45 -9.22 17.94
C THR A 213 -2.24 -8.31 18.11
N VAL A 214 -1.75 -8.14 19.36
CA VAL A 214 -0.57 -7.31 19.63
C VAL A 214 0.69 -7.85 18.94
N TRP A 215 0.86 -9.17 18.87
CA TRP A 215 2.01 -9.79 18.21
C TRP A 215 1.94 -9.66 16.70
N ILE A 216 0.75 -9.80 16.10
CA ILE A 216 0.55 -9.55 14.67
C ILE A 216 0.93 -8.11 14.35
N TRP A 217 0.47 -7.16 15.16
CA TRP A 217 0.73 -5.74 14.97
C TRP A 217 2.24 -5.41 14.99
N LEU A 218 2.96 -5.87 16.02
CA LEU A 218 4.40 -5.64 16.15
C LEU A 218 5.20 -6.38 15.08
N PHE A 219 4.84 -7.63 14.79
CA PHE A 219 5.50 -8.44 13.75
C PHE A 219 5.38 -7.78 12.38
N GLN A 220 4.20 -7.27 12.04
CA GLN A 220 4.00 -6.55 10.78
C GLN A 220 4.73 -5.22 10.73
N ALA A 221 4.86 -4.50 11.84
CA ALA A 221 5.68 -3.29 11.88
C ALA A 221 7.15 -3.61 11.56
N GLY A 222 7.70 -4.68 12.17
CA GLY A 222 9.04 -5.18 11.87
C GLY A 222 9.21 -5.62 10.41
N LEU A 223 8.29 -6.45 9.89
CA LEU A 223 8.36 -6.88 8.49
C LEU A 223 8.21 -5.72 7.50
N PHE A 224 7.34 -4.75 7.80
CA PHE A 224 7.16 -3.57 6.96
C PHE A 224 8.44 -2.74 6.93
N MET A 225 9.10 -2.53 8.08
CA MET A 225 10.40 -1.89 8.16
C MET A 225 11.46 -2.65 7.33
N LEU A 226 11.56 -3.98 7.50
CA LEU A 226 12.47 -4.81 6.70
C LEU A 226 12.21 -4.73 5.19
N SER A 227 10.96 -4.52 4.77
CA SER A 227 10.64 -4.32 3.35
C SER A 227 11.16 -3.03 2.75
N HIS A 228 11.63 -2.11 3.59
CA HIS A 228 12.28 -0.87 3.20
C HIS A 228 13.76 -0.88 3.52
N ILE A 229 14.40 -2.06 3.63
CA ILE A 229 15.83 -2.18 4.01
C ILE A 229 16.77 -1.37 3.11
N TYR A 230 16.42 -1.16 1.84
CA TYR A 230 17.16 -0.27 0.93
C TYR A 230 17.25 1.20 1.43
N GLY A 231 16.34 1.61 2.30
CA GLY A 231 16.33 2.92 2.94
C GLY A 231 17.39 3.10 4.02
N ILE A 232 17.95 2.02 4.58
CA ILE A 232 18.91 2.14 5.70
C ILE A 232 20.16 2.95 5.33
N ILE A 233 20.60 2.87 4.06
CA ILE A 233 21.75 3.63 3.54
C ILE A 233 21.28 4.91 2.85
N ARG A 234 20.17 4.87 2.11
CA ARG A 234 19.74 5.96 1.22
C ARG A 234 18.88 7.02 1.90
N ALA A 235 18.16 6.66 2.94
CA ALA A 235 17.28 7.55 3.68
C ALA A 235 17.13 7.09 5.15
N PRO A 236 18.17 7.25 5.99
CA PRO A 236 18.19 6.68 7.33
C PRO A 236 17.05 7.17 8.24
N PHE A 237 16.65 8.44 8.19
CA PHE A 237 15.51 8.91 9.00
C PHE A 237 14.20 8.32 8.50
N TYR A 238 14.04 8.19 7.18
CA TYR A 238 12.90 7.46 6.61
C TYR A 238 12.83 6.04 7.17
N PHE A 239 13.93 5.29 7.12
CA PHE A 239 13.99 3.90 7.55
C PHE A 239 13.82 3.71 9.06
N TRP A 240 14.56 4.47 9.87
CA TRP A 240 14.61 4.28 11.33
C TRP A 240 13.46 4.96 12.07
N LEU A 241 12.85 6.00 11.50
CA LEU A 241 11.80 6.77 12.16
C LEU A 241 10.47 6.68 11.43
N LEU A 242 10.39 7.14 10.18
CA LEU A 242 9.09 7.23 9.49
C LEU A 242 8.47 5.86 9.25
N THR A 243 9.22 4.91 8.69
CA THR A 243 8.71 3.58 8.34
C THR A 243 8.14 2.82 9.54
N PRO A 244 8.85 2.64 10.68
CA PRO A 244 8.30 1.91 11.82
C PRO A 244 7.12 2.65 12.48
N VAL A 245 7.18 3.99 12.61
CA VAL A 245 6.07 4.78 13.17
C VAL A 245 4.82 4.66 12.30
N PHE A 246 4.97 4.81 10.98
CA PHE A 246 3.89 4.62 10.04
C PHE A 246 3.32 3.20 10.10
N ALA A 247 4.18 2.18 10.15
CA ALA A 247 3.73 0.79 10.18
C ALA A 247 2.89 0.48 11.43
N LEU A 248 3.28 1.02 12.59
CA LEU A 248 2.53 0.94 13.84
C LEU A 248 1.19 1.68 13.72
N ILE A 249 1.17 2.90 13.20
CA ILE A 249 -0.06 3.69 13.02
C ILE A 249 -1.02 2.99 12.06
N ALA A 250 -0.54 2.54 10.90
CA ALA A 250 -1.34 1.82 9.90
C ALA A 250 -1.95 0.55 10.49
N GLY A 251 -1.16 -0.25 11.21
CA GLY A 251 -1.68 -1.44 11.90
C GLY A 251 -2.67 -1.10 13.02
N GLY A 252 -2.44 -0.02 13.76
CA GLY A 252 -3.35 0.47 14.80
C GLY A 252 -4.68 0.96 14.24
N LEU A 253 -4.66 1.66 13.10
CA LEU A 253 -5.86 2.06 12.36
C LEU A 253 -6.67 0.82 11.99
N VAL A 254 -6.08 -0.15 11.29
CA VAL A 254 -6.83 -1.36 10.88
C VAL A 254 -7.32 -2.17 12.06
N TRP A 255 -6.52 -2.28 13.13
CA TRP A 255 -6.94 -2.96 14.36
C TRP A 255 -8.23 -2.34 14.94
N ARG A 256 -8.32 -1.01 14.97
CA ARG A 256 -9.47 -0.28 15.52
C ARG A 256 -10.66 -0.22 14.58
N THR A 257 -10.42 -0.02 13.29
CA THR A 257 -11.49 0.25 12.31
C THR A 257 -12.03 -1.02 11.66
N LYS A 258 -11.27 -2.12 11.70
CA LYS A 258 -11.55 -3.37 10.97
C LYS A 258 -11.68 -3.15 9.45
N THR A 259 -11.03 -2.11 8.93
CA THR A 259 -10.96 -1.84 7.49
C THR A 259 -9.60 -1.29 7.07
N ILE A 260 -9.02 -1.88 6.03
CA ILE A 260 -7.78 -1.36 5.44
C ILE A 260 -7.98 -0.05 4.68
N SER A 261 -9.22 0.39 4.43
CA SER A 261 -9.47 1.71 3.78
C SER A 261 -8.86 2.87 4.57
N SER A 262 -8.85 2.76 5.91
CA SER A 262 -8.21 3.74 6.78
C SER A 262 -6.69 3.77 6.63
N SER A 263 -6.02 2.61 6.55
CA SER A 263 -4.58 2.56 6.35
C SER A 263 -4.17 2.90 4.92
N LEU A 264 -4.96 2.51 3.91
CA LEU A 264 -4.79 2.92 2.51
C LEU A 264 -4.76 4.45 2.38
N ALA A 265 -5.72 5.13 3.01
CA ALA A 265 -5.78 6.59 3.03
C ALA A 265 -4.56 7.21 3.74
N ALA A 266 -4.24 6.73 4.95
CA ALA A 266 -3.09 7.22 5.71
C ALA A 266 -1.78 7.05 4.94
N HIS A 267 -1.59 5.91 4.27
CA HIS A 267 -0.43 5.61 3.44
C HIS A 267 -0.34 6.59 2.28
N ALA A 268 -1.42 6.73 1.50
CA ALA A 268 -1.47 7.61 0.35
C ALA A 268 -1.19 9.07 0.74
N THR A 269 -1.79 9.55 1.84
CA THR A 269 -1.53 10.89 2.37
C THR A 269 -0.07 11.07 2.79
N THR A 270 0.48 10.11 3.53
CA THR A 270 1.87 10.14 4.00
C THR A 270 2.84 10.29 2.83
N ASN A 271 2.68 9.47 1.79
CA ASN A 271 3.59 9.52 0.65
C ASN A 271 3.35 10.75 -0.24
N ALA A 272 2.10 11.17 -0.42
CA ALA A 272 1.77 12.27 -1.31
C ALA A 272 2.22 13.63 -0.76
N LEU A 273 2.10 13.83 0.55
CA LEU A 273 2.43 15.08 1.23
C LEU A 273 3.81 15.06 1.90
N GLY A 274 4.42 13.89 2.09
CA GLY A 274 5.68 13.76 2.81
C GLY A 274 6.77 14.63 2.24
N SER A 275 7.05 14.52 0.94
CA SER A 275 8.05 15.37 0.28
C SER A 275 7.74 16.86 0.45
N VAL A 276 6.51 17.29 0.18
CA VAL A 276 6.06 18.69 0.32
C VAL A 276 6.36 19.24 1.71
N ILE A 277 5.92 18.52 2.75
CA ILE A 277 6.02 18.97 4.14
C ILE A 277 7.48 18.95 4.61
N TYR A 278 8.23 17.89 4.32
CA TYR A 278 9.62 17.77 4.75
C TYR A 278 10.50 18.82 4.07
N PHE A 279 10.32 19.03 2.76
CA PHE A 279 11.02 20.09 2.02
C PHE A 279 10.68 21.49 2.57
N THR A 280 9.41 21.74 2.90
CA THR A 280 8.98 23.02 3.47
C THR A 280 9.66 23.28 4.81
N VAL A 281 9.66 22.31 5.72
CA VAL A 281 10.32 22.45 7.02
C VAL A 281 11.84 22.55 6.88
N ALA A 282 12.45 21.77 5.98
CA ALA A 282 13.88 21.87 5.68
C ALA A 282 14.26 23.28 5.17
N SER A 283 13.42 23.89 4.33
CA SER A 283 13.62 25.24 3.81
C SER A 283 13.45 26.35 4.85
N LEU A 284 12.66 26.11 5.91
CA LEU A 284 12.46 27.06 7.00
C LEU A 284 13.53 26.94 8.09
N ARG A 285 14.11 25.74 8.24
CA ARG A 285 15.14 25.44 9.24
C ARG A 285 16.50 26.06 8.90
N MET A 286 16.81 26.21 7.62
CA MET A 286 18.12 26.64 7.11
C MET A 286 18.21 28.13 6.82
#